data_AF-F3BC95-F1
#
_entry.id   AF-F3BC95-F1
#
_cell.length_a   1.000
_cell.length_b   1.000
_cell.length_c   1.000
_cell.angle_alpha   90.00
_cell.angle_beta   90.00
_cell.angle_gamma   90.00
#
_symmetry.space_group_name_H-M   'P 1'
#
loop_
_entity.id
_entity.type
_entity.pdbx_description
1 polymer ?
#
loop_
_entity_poly.entity_id
_entity_poly.type
_entity_poly.pdbx_seq_one_letter_code
_entity_poly.pdbx_strand_id
1 'polypeptide(L)'
;MQFEEAKGNLDIIKSSANAEITNGNSNYSLQGAVYGLYQGGKEVGRATTDKNGKISFTNLKKGNYTLKELTAPKGYALDITTYNVTVESGKTVTKRVTDYPQSDPVTILLGKVDAETNANKPQGTATLEGAEFTVKYYATQSSTDPATSGHKAVRTWVLKTNEDGKTAFVDRLQVSGDEFYKDSTGANTLPLGTITIQETKAPKGYLLNSEVFVRQITSKGTAEGVQTYNMPTVPEIVQKGIIELQKVDSETQKNDAQGAASLEGAVYDIFLKSEYQAGDNTESASYRQTLTTDEEGKAKSTELPLESFLFHLFQEQYL
;
A
#
# COMPACT_ATOMS: atom_id res chain seq x y z
N MET A 1 12.29 66.40 -28.93
CA MET A 1 11.64 65.54 -27.92
C MET A 1 11.64 64.12 -28.44
N GLN A 2 12.30 63.20 -27.74
CA GLN A 2 12.23 61.77 -28.04
C GLN A 2 11.01 61.25 -27.28
N PHE A 3 9.96 60.81 -27.98
CA PHE A 3 8.79 60.19 -27.33
C PHE A 3 9.23 58.83 -26.79
N GLU A 4 9.22 58.65 -25.46
CA GLU A 4 9.40 57.33 -24.86
C GLU A 4 8.11 56.53 -25.11
N GLU A 5 8.24 55.39 -25.80
CA GLU A 5 7.11 54.51 -26.08
C GLU A 5 6.55 53.99 -24.75
N ALA A 6 5.24 54.10 -24.53
CA ALA A 6 4.63 53.69 -23.27
C ALA A 6 4.87 52.18 -23.02
N LYS A 7 5.28 51.84 -21.80
CA LYS A 7 5.59 50.45 -21.40
C LYS A 7 4.31 49.72 -20.98
N GLY A 8 4.33 48.40 -21.06
CA GLY A 8 3.26 47.52 -20.59
C GLY A 8 3.71 46.64 -19.41
N ASN A 9 2.79 45.83 -18.91
CA ASN A 9 3.03 44.89 -17.82
C ASN A 9 2.53 43.48 -18.18
N LEU A 10 3.06 42.47 -17.51
CA LEU A 10 2.63 41.08 -17.59
C LEU A 10 2.39 40.53 -16.19
N ASP A 11 1.14 40.16 -15.90
CA ASP A 11 0.75 39.45 -14.68
C ASP A 11 0.62 37.96 -14.96
N ILE A 12 1.17 37.13 -14.06
CA ILE A 12 1.01 35.68 -14.08
C ILE A 12 0.13 35.27 -12.91
N ILE A 13 -0.85 34.41 -13.18
CA ILE A 13 -1.67 33.78 -12.15
C ILE A 13 -1.51 32.27 -12.29
N LYS A 14 -0.85 31.66 -11.30
CA LYS A 14 -0.64 30.23 -11.21
C LYS A 14 -1.77 29.56 -10.44
N SER A 15 -2.18 28.37 -10.87
CA SER A 15 -3.17 27.53 -10.20
C SER A 15 -2.75 26.06 -10.20
N SER A 16 -3.38 25.26 -9.34
CA SER A 16 -3.27 23.80 -9.40
C SER A 16 -4.12 23.24 -10.54
N ALA A 17 -3.62 22.22 -11.25
CA ALA A 17 -4.39 21.47 -12.24
C ALA A 17 -5.40 20.52 -11.58
N ASN A 18 -5.15 20.14 -10.33
CA ASN A 18 -6.03 19.26 -9.58
C ASN A 18 -6.22 19.80 -8.15
N ALA A 19 -7.31 20.55 -7.98
CA ALA A 19 -7.68 21.15 -6.70
C ALA A 19 -8.13 20.11 -5.66
N GLU A 20 -8.60 18.94 -6.09
CA GLU A 20 -9.02 17.84 -5.18
C GLU A 20 -7.83 17.27 -4.41
N ILE A 21 -6.66 17.17 -5.07
CA ILE A 21 -5.40 16.71 -4.46
C ILE A 21 -4.80 17.78 -3.52
N THR A 22 -4.99 19.05 -3.84
CA THR A 22 -4.19 20.15 -3.27
C THR A 22 -4.94 21.02 -2.25
N ASN A 23 -6.26 21.15 -2.34
CA ASN A 23 -7.04 21.98 -1.42
C ASN A 23 -6.99 21.41 0.00
N GLY A 24 -6.67 22.28 0.96
CA GLY A 24 -6.57 21.88 2.38
C GLY A 24 -5.33 21.04 2.71
N ASN A 25 -4.42 20.84 1.76
CA ASN A 25 -3.22 20.04 1.96
C ASN A 25 -1.95 20.91 1.93
N SER A 26 -1.35 21.11 3.11
CA SER A 26 -0.15 21.95 3.30
C SER A 26 1.14 21.37 2.70
N ASN A 27 1.09 20.15 2.17
CA ASN A 27 2.17 19.58 1.38
C ASN A 27 2.33 20.28 0.02
N TYR A 28 1.31 21.01 -0.42
CA TYR A 28 1.33 21.78 -1.66
C TYR A 28 1.32 23.28 -1.36
N SER A 29 2.05 24.05 -2.15
CA SER A 29 1.99 25.52 -2.13
C SER A 29 2.15 26.04 -3.54
N LEU A 30 1.44 27.13 -3.88
CA LEU A 30 1.67 27.86 -5.13
C LEU A 30 2.76 28.93 -4.99
N GLN A 31 3.24 29.17 -3.78
CA GLN A 31 4.35 30.09 -3.51
C GLN A 31 5.68 29.44 -3.88
N GLY A 32 6.60 30.25 -4.40
CA GLY A 32 7.99 29.83 -4.62
C GLY A 32 8.29 29.30 -6.02
N ALA A 33 7.28 29.20 -6.90
CA ALA A 33 7.51 28.92 -8.31
C ALA A 33 8.33 30.04 -8.95
N VAL A 34 9.44 29.72 -9.60
CA VAL A 34 10.34 30.69 -10.22
C VAL A 34 10.11 30.71 -11.72
N TYR A 35 9.84 31.89 -12.27
CA TYR A 35 9.65 32.10 -13.70
C TYR A 35 10.73 33.00 -14.28
N GLY A 36 11.20 32.64 -15.47
CA GLY A 36 12.03 33.48 -16.33
C GLY A 36 11.20 34.04 -17.49
N LEU A 37 11.35 35.34 -17.75
CA LEU A 37 10.81 36.03 -18.92
C LEU A 37 11.95 36.31 -19.90
N TYR A 38 11.75 35.94 -21.17
CA TYR A 38 12.78 36.06 -22.20
C TYR A 38 12.28 36.84 -23.41
N GLN A 39 13.19 37.58 -24.05
CA GLN A 39 12.96 38.27 -25.32
C GLN A 39 14.17 38.07 -26.22
N GLY A 40 13.96 37.60 -27.45
CA GLY A 40 15.06 37.29 -28.38
C GLY A 40 16.06 36.27 -27.83
N GLY A 41 15.62 35.33 -26.99
CA GLY A 41 16.47 34.32 -26.35
C GLY A 41 17.21 34.78 -25.09
N LYS A 42 17.18 36.08 -24.74
CA LYS A 42 17.82 36.62 -23.53
C LYS A 42 16.82 36.74 -22.38
N GLU A 43 17.22 36.34 -21.17
CA GLU A 43 16.44 36.58 -19.96
C GLU A 43 16.38 38.09 -19.68
N VAL A 44 15.17 38.63 -19.59
CA VAL A 44 14.87 40.05 -19.35
C VAL A 44 14.16 40.28 -18.03
N GLY A 45 13.72 39.22 -17.37
CA GLY A 45 13.13 39.29 -16.03
C GLY A 45 13.09 37.92 -15.38
N ARG A 46 13.15 37.92 -14.05
CA ARG A 46 12.93 36.76 -13.20
C ARG A 46 12.06 37.15 -12.04
N ALA A 47 11.09 36.31 -11.69
CA ALA A 47 10.22 36.55 -10.56
C ALA A 47 9.73 35.24 -9.95
N THR A 48 9.29 35.34 -8.70
CA THR A 48 8.83 34.22 -7.90
C THR A 48 7.40 34.45 -7.46
N THR A 49 6.57 33.42 -7.54
CA THR A 49 5.16 33.49 -7.12
C THR A 49 5.02 33.79 -5.63
N ASP A 50 4.08 34.68 -5.32
CA ASP A 50 3.65 34.96 -3.96
C ASP A 50 2.77 33.84 -3.37
N LYS A 51 2.29 34.02 -2.13
CA LYS A 51 1.39 33.08 -1.45
C LYS A 51 0.09 32.78 -2.21
N ASN A 52 -0.30 33.65 -3.14
CA ASN A 52 -1.51 33.53 -3.95
C ASN A 52 -1.20 33.02 -5.37
N GLY A 53 0.03 32.59 -5.64
CA GLY A 53 0.46 32.13 -6.97
C GLY A 53 0.62 33.24 -8.00
N LYS A 54 0.86 34.50 -7.57
CA LYS A 54 0.91 35.66 -8.47
C LYS A 54 2.33 36.19 -8.67
N ILE A 55 2.59 36.67 -9.89
CA ILE A 55 3.79 37.41 -10.29
C ILE A 55 3.36 38.60 -11.14
N SER A 56 4.10 39.72 -11.05
CA SER A 56 3.97 40.83 -11.99
C SER A 56 5.35 41.25 -12.53
N PHE A 57 5.48 41.29 -13.85
CA PHE A 57 6.60 41.92 -14.55
C PHE A 57 6.14 43.29 -15.05
N THR A 58 6.75 44.36 -14.54
CA THR A 58 6.35 45.74 -14.84
C THR A 58 7.33 46.45 -15.77
N ASN A 59 6.88 47.51 -16.44
CA ASN A 59 7.73 48.38 -17.26
C ASN A 59 8.42 47.65 -18.42
N LEU A 60 7.70 46.73 -19.07
CA LEU A 60 8.16 45.97 -20.23
C LEU A 60 7.95 46.78 -21.52
N LYS A 61 8.91 46.68 -22.45
CA LYS A 61 8.72 47.21 -23.80
C LYS A 61 7.60 46.45 -24.51
N LYS A 62 6.91 47.11 -25.44
CA LYS A 62 5.98 46.41 -26.34
C LYS A 62 6.74 45.33 -27.11
N GLY A 63 6.15 44.14 -27.24
CA GLY A 63 6.74 43.07 -28.04
C GLY A 63 6.34 41.68 -27.59
N ASN A 64 6.92 40.69 -28.27
CA ASN A 64 6.73 39.28 -27.95
C ASN A 64 7.79 38.80 -26.97
N TYR A 65 7.36 38.01 -26.01
CA TYR A 65 8.17 37.40 -24.96
C TYR A 65 7.83 35.91 -24.85
N THR A 66 8.76 35.17 -24.27
CA THR A 66 8.51 33.79 -23.84
C THR A 66 8.66 33.69 -22.33
N LEU A 67 7.68 33.10 -21.67
CA LEU A 67 7.68 32.81 -20.25
C LEU A 67 7.96 31.31 -20.04
N LYS A 68 8.87 31.01 -19.11
CA LYS A 68 9.24 29.63 -18.75
C LYS A 68 9.26 29.49 -17.23
N GLU A 69 8.71 28.39 -16.72
CA GLU A 69 8.96 28.00 -15.34
C GLU A 69 10.35 27.39 -15.24
N LEU A 70 11.12 27.83 -14.25
CA LEU A 70 12.49 27.39 -13.98
C LEU A 70 12.54 26.47 -12.75
N THR A 71 11.61 26.64 -11.83
CA THR A 71 11.51 25.86 -10.60
C THR A 71 10.05 25.77 -10.21
N ALA A 72 9.54 24.55 -10.06
CA ALA A 72 8.20 24.28 -9.58
C ALA A 72 8.06 24.69 -8.11
N PRO A 73 6.87 25.11 -7.67
CA PRO A 73 6.63 25.36 -6.26
C PRO A 73 6.50 24.04 -5.49
N LYS A 74 6.46 24.13 -4.16
CA LYS A 74 6.42 22.97 -3.26
C LYS A 74 5.28 22.00 -3.65
N GLY A 75 5.65 20.75 -3.94
CA GLY A 75 4.72 19.64 -4.18
C GLY A 75 4.15 19.59 -5.61
N TYR A 76 4.65 20.39 -6.54
CA TYR A 76 4.18 20.39 -7.93
C TYR A 76 5.26 19.88 -8.89
N ALA A 77 4.82 19.34 -10.02
CA ALA A 77 5.68 19.01 -11.15
C ALA A 77 6.15 20.29 -11.84
N LEU A 78 7.36 20.26 -12.41
CA LEU A 78 7.87 21.37 -13.22
C LEU A 78 7.14 21.43 -14.55
N ASP A 79 6.50 22.56 -14.84
CA ASP A 79 5.92 22.81 -16.16
C ASP A 79 7.02 23.21 -17.16
N ILE A 80 7.35 22.29 -18.06
CA ILE A 80 8.35 22.50 -19.11
C ILE A 80 7.80 23.28 -20.32
N THR A 81 6.52 23.67 -20.30
CA THR A 81 5.88 24.41 -21.38
C THR A 81 6.48 25.81 -21.51
N THR A 82 6.81 26.21 -22.75
CA THR A 82 7.17 27.59 -23.06
C THR A 82 5.93 28.37 -23.49
N TYR A 83 5.58 29.41 -22.75
CA TYR A 83 4.41 30.24 -23.06
C TYR A 83 4.80 31.48 -23.85
N ASN A 84 4.22 31.65 -25.04
CA ASN A 84 4.33 32.89 -25.78
C ASN A 84 3.35 33.94 -25.20
N VAL A 85 3.85 35.15 -24.94
CA VAL A 85 3.05 36.27 -24.44
C VAL A 85 3.43 37.55 -25.20
N THR A 86 2.45 38.35 -25.57
CA THR A 86 2.66 39.63 -26.24
C THR A 86 2.30 40.75 -25.27
N VAL A 87 3.25 41.64 -25.00
CA VAL A 87 3.02 42.83 -24.17
C VAL A 87 2.68 44.00 -25.06
N GLU A 88 1.61 44.71 -24.72
CA GLU A 88 1.16 45.92 -25.40
C GLU A 88 1.46 47.18 -24.58
N SER A 89 1.71 48.28 -25.29
CA SER A 89 1.98 49.58 -24.70
C SER A 89 0.82 50.06 -23.81
N GLY A 90 1.10 50.46 -22.57
CA GLY A 90 0.12 51.01 -21.63
C GLY A 90 -0.90 50.00 -21.08
N LYS A 91 -0.74 48.70 -21.34
CA LYS A 91 -1.67 47.65 -20.88
C LYS A 91 -0.99 46.67 -19.92
N THR A 92 -1.80 46.03 -19.09
CA THR A 92 -1.42 44.84 -18.33
C THR A 92 -2.02 43.62 -18.98
N VAL A 93 -1.17 42.68 -19.38
CA VAL A 93 -1.56 41.38 -19.95
C VAL A 93 -1.56 40.35 -18.83
N THR A 94 -2.60 39.55 -18.71
CA THR A 94 -2.66 38.48 -17.71
C THR A 94 -2.51 37.12 -18.38
N LYS A 95 -1.54 36.33 -17.94
CA LYS A 95 -1.36 34.94 -18.35
C LYS A 95 -1.68 34.00 -17.19
N ARG A 96 -2.59 33.06 -17.43
CA ARG A 96 -2.90 31.97 -16.49
C ARG A 96 -2.08 30.74 -16.86
N VAL A 97 -1.49 30.11 -15.86
CA VAL A 97 -0.65 28.91 -15.98
C VAL A 97 -1.02 27.93 -14.87
N THR A 98 -0.76 26.65 -15.09
CA THR A 98 -1.25 25.60 -14.22
C THR A 98 -0.18 24.53 -14.04
N ASP A 99 0.01 24.05 -12.81
CA ASP A 99 0.88 22.90 -12.54
C ASP A 99 0.09 21.68 -12.09
N TYR A 100 0.57 20.52 -12.50
CA TYR A 100 0.11 19.25 -11.98
C TYR A 100 0.73 18.99 -10.61
N PRO A 101 -0.07 18.68 -9.58
CA PRO A 101 0.47 18.32 -8.28
C PRO A 101 1.18 16.98 -8.35
N GLN A 102 2.25 16.84 -7.59
CA GLN A 102 2.90 15.55 -7.43
C GLN A 102 2.02 14.59 -6.64
N SER A 103 1.97 13.34 -7.07
CA SER A 103 1.21 12.27 -6.42
C SER A 103 1.85 10.92 -6.70
N ASP A 104 1.59 9.92 -5.84
CA ASP A 104 2.12 8.57 -6.00
C ASP A 104 1.02 7.66 -6.55
N PRO A 105 1.15 7.09 -7.77
CA PRO A 105 0.15 6.19 -8.33
C PRO A 105 0.02 4.85 -7.56
N VAL A 106 0.93 4.57 -6.61
CA VAL A 106 0.94 3.39 -5.72
C VAL A 106 0.46 2.11 -6.42
N THR A 107 1.27 1.67 -7.38
CA THR A 107 0.98 0.49 -8.22
C THR A 107 0.88 -0.80 -7.42
N ILE A 108 1.57 -0.89 -6.27
CA ILE A 108 1.43 -1.96 -5.28
C ILE A 108 1.45 -1.32 -3.90
N LEU A 109 0.44 -1.63 -3.09
CA LEU A 109 0.31 -1.13 -1.72
C LEU A 109 0.95 -2.09 -0.71
N LEU A 110 0.67 -3.39 -0.73
CA LEU A 110 1.39 -4.32 0.16
C LEU A 110 1.48 -5.71 -0.44
N GLY A 111 2.37 -6.53 0.12
CA GLY A 111 2.41 -7.96 -0.09
C GLY A 111 2.38 -8.70 1.24
N LYS A 112 1.61 -9.78 1.31
CA LYS A 112 1.61 -10.71 2.43
C LYS A 112 2.63 -11.81 2.25
N VAL A 113 3.24 -12.21 3.36
CA VAL A 113 4.05 -13.42 3.46
C VAL A 113 3.64 -14.17 4.71
N ASP A 114 3.80 -15.49 4.66
CA ASP A 114 3.70 -16.30 5.85
C ASP A 114 4.88 -16.00 6.79
N ALA A 115 4.59 -15.79 8.08
CA ALA A 115 5.57 -15.29 9.06
C ALA A 115 6.70 -16.28 9.36
N GLU A 116 6.46 -17.59 9.21
CA GLU A 116 7.44 -18.63 9.53
C GLU A 116 8.36 -18.90 8.33
N THR A 117 7.78 -18.97 7.14
CA THR A 117 8.53 -19.28 5.92
C THR A 117 9.10 -18.05 5.23
N ASN A 118 8.60 -16.86 5.57
CA ASN A 118 8.88 -15.58 4.90
C ASN A 118 8.63 -15.64 3.38
N ALA A 119 7.77 -16.56 2.94
CA ALA A 119 7.40 -16.77 1.55
C ALA A 119 5.99 -16.26 1.30
N ASN A 120 5.75 -15.79 0.07
CA ASN A 120 4.41 -15.51 -0.42
C ASN A 120 3.72 -16.83 -0.85
N LYS A 121 3.60 -17.75 0.10
CA LYS A 121 2.96 -19.06 -0.08
C LYS A 121 2.25 -19.42 1.22
N PRO A 122 0.94 -19.71 1.19
CA PRO A 122 0.25 -20.13 2.39
C PRO A 122 0.67 -21.53 2.86
N GLN A 123 0.47 -21.82 4.15
CA GLN A 123 0.64 -23.17 4.73
C GLN A 123 -0.69 -23.94 4.75
N GLY A 124 -0.65 -25.24 4.42
CA GLY A 124 -1.84 -26.11 4.42
C GLY A 124 -2.96 -25.59 3.50
N THR A 125 -4.21 -25.57 4.01
CA THR A 125 -5.37 -24.98 3.30
C THR A 125 -5.58 -23.48 3.53
N ALA A 126 -4.63 -22.78 4.14
CA ALA A 126 -4.71 -21.34 4.32
C ALA A 126 -4.62 -20.60 2.97
N THR A 127 -5.01 -19.33 2.95
CA THR A 127 -4.89 -18.46 1.76
C THR A 127 -4.36 -17.09 2.17
N LEU A 128 -3.69 -16.40 1.25
CA LEU A 128 -3.30 -15.00 1.40
C LEU A 128 -4.31 -14.05 0.70
N GLU A 129 -5.30 -14.61 0.01
CA GLU A 129 -6.38 -13.86 -0.66
C GLU A 129 -7.48 -13.42 0.31
N GLY A 130 -8.06 -12.25 0.05
CA GLY A 130 -9.26 -11.80 0.73
C GLY A 130 -9.04 -11.24 2.14
N ALA A 131 -7.79 -11.06 2.55
CA ALA A 131 -7.44 -10.25 3.70
C ALA A 131 -7.87 -8.80 3.43
N GLU A 132 -8.54 -8.14 4.37
CA GLU A 132 -9.02 -6.76 4.20
C GLU A 132 -8.21 -5.79 5.05
N PHE A 133 -7.74 -4.72 4.41
CA PHE A 133 -6.97 -3.64 5.01
C PHE A 133 -7.76 -2.35 5.02
N THR A 134 -7.89 -1.75 6.19
CA THR A 134 -8.30 -0.36 6.30
C THR A 134 -7.09 0.53 6.04
N VAL A 135 -7.20 1.36 5.00
CA VAL A 135 -6.21 2.37 4.62
C VAL A 135 -6.78 3.74 4.92
N LYS A 136 -6.08 4.55 5.72
CA LYS A 136 -6.49 5.93 6.02
C LYS A 136 -5.45 6.90 5.48
N TYR A 137 -5.90 7.93 4.78
CA TYR A 137 -5.04 9.01 4.28
C TYR A 137 -5.17 10.27 5.13
N TYR A 138 -4.04 10.91 5.40
CA TYR A 138 -3.93 12.15 6.14
C TYR A 138 -3.13 13.16 5.32
N ALA A 139 -3.69 14.37 5.15
CA ALA A 139 -3.05 15.49 4.45
C ALA A 139 -1.95 16.18 5.30
N THR A 140 -1.12 15.38 5.97
CA THR A 140 0.01 15.80 6.81
C THR A 140 1.14 14.79 6.69
N GLN A 141 2.37 15.20 6.99
CA GLN A 141 3.53 14.30 7.01
C GLN A 141 3.77 13.83 8.45
N SER A 142 3.84 12.53 8.65
CA SER A 142 4.13 11.92 9.95
C SER A 142 4.86 10.60 9.79
N SER A 143 5.87 10.36 10.62
CA SER A 143 6.56 9.07 10.72
C SER A 143 5.85 8.09 11.66
N THR A 144 4.81 8.52 12.36
CA THR A 144 3.97 7.72 13.25
C THR A 144 2.49 7.88 12.89
N ASP A 145 1.60 7.06 13.45
CA ASP A 145 0.17 7.14 13.18
C ASP A 145 -0.38 8.52 13.55
N PRO A 146 -0.84 9.34 12.57
CA PRO A 146 -1.33 10.68 12.83
C PRO A 146 -2.53 10.72 13.79
N ALA A 147 -3.33 9.65 13.85
CA ALA A 147 -4.49 9.57 14.74
C ALA A 147 -4.11 9.66 16.23
N THR A 148 -2.93 9.16 16.61
CA THR A 148 -2.41 9.24 17.98
C THR A 148 -2.18 10.67 18.45
N SER A 149 -1.99 11.59 17.50
CA SER A 149 -1.85 13.03 17.74
C SER A 149 -3.13 13.82 17.44
N GLY A 150 -4.27 13.14 17.33
CA GLY A 150 -5.58 13.76 17.11
C GLY A 150 -5.88 14.21 15.67
N HIS A 151 -5.02 13.89 14.70
CA HIS A 151 -5.33 14.16 13.30
C HIS A 151 -6.44 13.23 12.80
N LYS A 152 -7.36 13.77 12.00
CA LYS A 152 -8.43 13.00 11.37
C LYS A 152 -8.01 12.58 9.98
N ALA A 153 -8.42 11.37 9.58
CA ALA A 153 -8.26 10.90 8.21
C ALA A 153 -9.11 11.77 7.28
N VAL A 154 -8.55 12.12 6.12
CA VAL A 154 -9.22 12.85 5.05
C VAL A 154 -10.00 11.88 4.15
N ARG A 155 -9.44 10.68 3.93
CA ARG A 155 -10.10 9.57 3.25
C ARG A 155 -9.78 8.24 3.91
N THR A 156 -10.71 7.29 3.80
CA THR A 156 -10.58 5.93 4.29
C THR A 156 -11.07 4.94 3.23
N TRP A 157 -10.31 3.88 3.02
CA TRP A 157 -10.64 2.79 2.11
C TRP A 157 -10.51 1.45 2.83
N VAL A 158 -11.29 0.47 2.38
CA VAL A 158 -11.08 -0.93 2.71
C VAL A 158 -10.68 -1.63 1.42
N LEU A 159 -9.47 -2.18 1.38
CA LEU A 159 -8.92 -2.88 0.21
C LEU A 159 -8.66 -4.34 0.56
N LYS A 160 -8.90 -5.24 -0.40
CA LYS A 160 -8.63 -6.67 -0.24
C LYS A 160 -7.37 -7.13 -0.98
N THR A 161 -6.74 -8.19 -0.49
CA THR A 161 -5.67 -8.89 -1.23
C THR A 161 -6.23 -9.77 -2.35
N ASN A 162 -5.47 -9.92 -3.43
CA ASN A 162 -5.72 -10.88 -4.51
C ASN A 162 -5.13 -12.27 -4.18
N GLU A 163 -5.23 -13.22 -5.12
CA GLU A 163 -4.68 -14.58 -5.02
C GLU A 163 -3.17 -14.60 -4.70
N ASP A 164 -2.41 -13.61 -5.16
CA ASP A 164 -0.98 -13.46 -4.86
C ASP A 164 -0.70 -12.80 -3.50
N GLY A 165 -1.70 -12.63 -2.63
CA GLY A 165 -1.53 -11.96 -1.34
C GLY A 165 -1.17 -10.47 -1.44
N LYS A 166 -1.42 -9.83 -2.59
CA LYS A 166 -1.07 -8.44 -2.85
C LYS A 166 -2.31 -7.56 -2.91
N THR A 167 -2.17 -6.30 -2.52
CA THR A 167 -3.19 -5.29 -2.76
C THR A 167 -2.58 -4.03 -3.38
N ALA A 168 -3.42 -3.25 -4.06
CA ALA A 168 -3.04 -2.04 -4.78
C ALA A 168 -4.22 -1.05 -4.79
N PHE A 169 -3.93 0.21 -5.12
CA PHE A 169 -4.93 1.27 -5.23
C PHE A 169 -5.74 1.17 -6.53
N VAL A 170 -6.52 0.09 -6.68
CA VAL A 170 -7.32 -0.18 -7.89
C VAL A 170 -8.74 -0.59 -7.53
N ASP A 171 -9.71 -0.14 -8.34
CA ASP A 171 -11.15 -0.28 -8.06
C ASP A 171 -11.58 -1.73 -7.82
N ARG A 172 -11.03 -2.70 -8.57
CA ARG A 172 -11.34 -4.13 -8.43
C ARG A 172 -10.97 -4.72 -7.06
N LEU A 173 -10.05 -4.08 -6.33
CA LEU A 173 -9.60 -4.49 -4.99
C LEU A 173 -10.23 -3.65 -3.89
N GLN A 174 -11.02 -2.63 -4.22
CA GLN A 174 -11.76 -1.87 -3.24
C GLN A 174 -12.99 -2.67 -2.78
N VAL A 175 -13.11 -2.82 -1.46
CA VAL A 175 -14.27 -3.42 -0.81
C VAL A 175 -15.28 -2.34 -0.43
N SER A 176 -14.80 -1.22 0.15
CA SER A 176 -15.61 -0.07 0.51
C SER A 176 -14.76 1.19 0.74
N GLY A 177 -15.39 2.33 1.03
CA GLY A 177 -14.74 3.57 1.42
C GLY A 177 -14.93 4.70 0.41
N ASP A 178 -14.08 5.71 0.51
CA ASP A 178 -14.12 6.89 -0.36
C ASP A 178 -13.72 6.57 -1.80
N GLU A 179 -14.03 7.48 -2.74
CA GLU A 179 -13.46 7.41 -4.09
C GLU A 179 -11.94 7.63 -4.03
N PHE A 180 -11.22 7.04 -4.98
CA PHE A 180 -9.78 7.28 -5.11
C PHE A 180 -9.50 8.65 -5.72
N TYR A 181 -8.40 9.29 -5.30
CA TYR A 181 -7.88 10.44 -6.04
C TYR A 181 -7.42 9.99 -7.43
N LYS A 182 -7.53 10.88 -8.40
CA LYS A 182 -7.10 10.63 -9.78
C LYS A 182 -5.99 11.59 -10.19
N ASP A 183 -4.98 11.10 -10.91
CA ASP A 183 -3.93 11.92 -11.52
C ASP A 183 -4.39 12.57 -12.84
N SER A 184 -3.49 13.28 -13.53
CA SER A 184 -3.79 13.93 -14.83
C SER A 184 -4.20 12.96 -15.94
N THR A 185 -3.86 11.67 -15.81
CA THR A 185 -4.20 10.61 -16.76
C THR A 185 -5.52 9.91 -16.43
N GLY A 186 -6.08 10.17 -15.25
CA GLY A 186 -7.27 9.49 -14.72
C GLY A 186 -6.94 8.20 -13.98
N ALA A 187 -5.67 7.90 -13.72
CA ALA A 187 -5.26 6.75 -12.92
C ALA A 187 -5.42 7.05 -11.42
N ASN A 188 -5.68 6.02 -10.62
CA ASN A 188 -5.74 6.14 -9.17
C ASN A 188 -4.37 6.58 -8.64
N THR A 189 -4.38 7.51 -7.69
CA THR A 189 -3.17 8.04 -7.09
C THR A 189 -3.39 8.41 -5.63
N LEU A 190 -2.31 8.65 -4.89
CA LEU A 190 -2.33 9.19 -3.55
C LEU A 190 -1.60 10.54 -3.49
N PRO A 191 -2.23 11.59 -2.93
CA PRO A 191 -1.57 12.86 -2.70
C PRO A 191 -0.40 12.75 -1.73
N LEU A 192 0.47 13.76 -1.73
CA LEU A 192 1.52 13.93 -0.71
C LEU A 192 0.87 14.00 0.68
N GLY A 193 1.41 13.25 1.63
CA GLY A 193 0.85 13.13 2.98
C GLY A 193 1.28 11.82 3.63
N THR A 194 0.44 11.30 4.52
CA THR A 194 0.69 10.05 5.24
C THR A 194 -0.48 9.11 5.05
N ILE A 195 -0.21 7.83 4.83
CA ILE A 195 -1.19 6.77 4.93
C ILE A 195 -0.91 5.88 6.13
N THR A 196 -1.95 5.36 6.74
CA THR A 196 -1.87 4.20 7.64
C THR A 196 -2.57 3.02 7.01
N ILE A 197 -2.04 1.83 7.25
CA ILE A 197 -2.55 0.57 6.73
C ILE A 197 -2.67 -0.39 7.90
N GLN A 198 -3.87 -0.89 8.15
CA GLN A 198 -4.15 -1.82 9.24
C GLN A 198 -5.00 -2.98 8.71
N GLU A 199 -4.61 -4.21 9.03
CA GLU A 199 -5.46 -5.35 8.76
C GLU A 199 -6.70 -5.32 9.65
N THR A 200 -7.86 -5.45 9.03
CA THR A 200 -9.15 -5.45 9.73
C THR A 200 -9.89 -6.76 9.57
N LYS A 201 -9.43 -7.63 8.67
CA LYS A 201 -9.94 -8.99 8.52
C LYS A 201 -8.84 -9.89 7.97
N ALA A 202 -8.47 -10.89 8.77
CA ALA A 202 -7.52 -11.91 8.39
C ALA A 202 -8.04 -12.74 7.21
N PRO A 203 -7.17 -13.23 6.33
CA PRO A 203 -7.56 -14.22 5.34
C PRO A 203 -7.80 -15.57 6.03
N LYS A 204 -8.45 -16.50 5.32
CA LYS A 204 -8.78 -17.81 5.89
C LYS A 204 -7.50 -18.56 6.30
N GLY A 205 -7.48 -19.04 7.54
CA GLY A 205 -6.38 -19.85 8.10
C GLY A 205 -5.28 -19.03 8.79
N TYR A 206 -5.39 -17.70 8.85
CA TYR A 206 -4.42 -16.82 9.49
C TYR A 206 -5.02 -16.04 10.68
N LEU A 207 -4.16 -15.64 11.62
CA LEU A 207 -4.51 -14.74 12.72
C LEU A 207 -4.48 -13.29 12.25
N LEU A 208 -5.38 -12.47 12.77
CA LEU A 208 -5.43 -11.05 12.44
C LEU A 208 -4.17 -10.30 12.92
N ASN A 209 -3.44 -9.68 11.98
CA ASN A 209 -2.36 -8.77 12.32
C ASN A 209 -2.87 -7.33 12.51
N SER A 210 -3.13 -6.93 13.75
CA SER A 210 -3.65 -5.59 14.05
C SER A 210 -2.60 -4.46 14.03
N GLU A 211 -1.35 -4.73 13.63
CA GLU A 211 -0.29 -3.71 13.51
C GLU A 211 -0.70 -2.61 12.54
N VAL A 212 -0.37 -1.36 12.89
CA VAL A 212 -0.61 -0.19 12.04
C VAL A 212 0.68 0.20 11.35
N PHE A 213 0.74 -0.05 10.04
CA PHE A 213 1.86 0.38 9.21
C PHE A 213 1.66 1.84 8.80
N VAL A 214 2.69 2.67 8.98
CA VAL A 214 2.64 4.09 8.65
C VAL A 214 3.56 4.36 7.45
N ARG A 215 3.07 5.07 6.44
CA ARG A 215 3.87 5.44 5.28
C ARG A 215 3.69 6.90 4.88
N GLN A 216 4.81 7.56 4.63
CA GLN A 216 4.86 8.92 4.09
C GLN A 216 4.96 8.89 2.56
N ILE A 217 4.17 9.72 1.92
CA ILE A 217 4.18 9.99 0.48
C ILE A 217 4.79 11.38 0.33
N THR A 218 6.00 11.43 -0.22
CA THR A 218 6.83 12.64 -0.22
C THR A 218 7.16 13.08 -1.64
N SER A 219 7.36 14.40 -1.80
CA SER A 219 7.78 14.99 -3.07
C SER A 219 9.17 14.47 -3.46
N LYS A 220 9.37 14.14 -4.74
CA LYS A 220 10.65 13.69 -5.28
C LYS A 220 10.79 14.07 -6.76
N GLY A 221 11.92 14.69 -7.12
CA GLY A 221 12.18 15.08 -8.51
C GLY A 221 11.20 16.13 -9.02
N THR A 222 11.07 16.23 -10.35
CA THR A 222 10.30 17.28 -11.03
C THR A 222 9.10 16.76 -11.83
N ALA A 223 8.89 15.43 -11.87
CA ALA A 223 7.76 14.81 -12.55
C ALA A 223 6.49 14.84 -11.68
N GLU A 224 5.32 14.64 -12.29
CA GLU A 224 4.03 14.50 -11.59
C GLU A 224 3.99 13.23 -10.72
N GLY A 225 4.39 12.09 -11.27
CA GLY A 225 4.48 10.84 -10.51
C GLY A 225 5.69 10.83 -9.59
N VAL A 226 5.46 10.64 -8.30
CA VAL A 226 6.53 10.31 -7.33
C VAL A 226 6.49 8.82 -7.02
N GLN A 227 7.66 8.19 -6.90
CA GLN A 227 7.81 6.80 -6.45
C GLN A 227 8.63 6.82 -5.16
N THR A 228 7.95 7.09 -4.06
CA THR A 228 8.57 7.09 -2.72
C THR A 228 8.13 5.90 -1.87
N TYR A 229 7.25 5.08 -2.45
CA TYR A 229 6.71 3.89 -1.84
C TYR A 229 7.68 2.70 -1.92
N ASN A 230 8.03 2.14 -0.76
CA ASN A 230 8.61 0.80 -0.67
C ASN A 230 7.50 -0.13 -0.18
N MET A 231 7.20 -1.17 -0.95
CA MET A 231 6.18 -2.17 -0.59
C MET A 231 6.52 -2.80 0.77
N PRO A 232 5.69 -2.59 1.82
CA PRO A 232 5.86 -3.31 3.06
C PRO A 232 5.46 -4.77 2.86
N THR A 233 6.25 -5.64 3.48
CA THR A 233 5.90 -7.03 3.69
C THR A 233 5.17 -7.11 5.02
N VAL A 234 3.94 -7.59 5.01
CA VAL A 234 3.18 -7.79 6.25
C VAL A 234 3.17 -9.28 6.57
N PRO A 235 3.74 -9.70 7.71
CA PRO A 235 3.79 -11.10 8.10
C PRO A 235 2.42 -11.59 8.58
N GLU A 236 2.11 -12.84 8.21
CA GLU A 236 0.88 -13.54 8.53
C GLU A 236 1.16 -14.75 9.41
N ILE A 237 0.49 -14.86 10.57
CA ILE A 237 0.69 -15.97 11.51
C ILE A 237 -0.40 -17.01 11.29
N VAL A 238 -0.04 -18.19 10.77
CA VAL A 238 -1.00 -19.26 10.50
C VAL A 238 -1.65 -19.74 11.80
N GLN A 239 -2.95 -20.02 11.75
CA GLN A 239 -3.66 -20.61 12.88
C GLN A 239 -3.23 -22.07 13.04
N LYS A 240 -2.80 -22.43 14.26
CA LYS A 240 -2.38 -23.80 14.59
C LYS A 240 -3.20 -24.39 15.73
N GLY A 241 -3.25 -25.71 15.78
CA GLY A 241 -3.84 -26.49 16.86
C GLY A 241 -3.02 -27.75 17.17
N ILE A 242 -3.36 -28.40 18.28
CA ILE A 242 -2.80 -29.70 18.68
C ILE A 242 -3.88 -30.76 18.50
N ILE A 243 -3.50 -31.90 17.94
CA ILE A 243 -4.31 -33.11 17.91
C ILE A 243 -3.97 -33.92 19.14
N GLU A 244 -4.97 -34.25 19.94
CA GLU A 244 -4.87 -35.21 21.03
C GLU A 244 -5.58 -36.50 20.63
N LEU A 245 -4.86 -37.61 20.74
CA LEU A 245 -5.38 -38.95 20.54
C LEU A 245 -5.54 -39.63 21.89
N GLN A 246 -6.66 -40.33 22.06
CA GLN A 246 -6.88 -41.26 23.16
C GLN A 246 -7.20 -42.62 22.55
N LYS A 247 -6.25 -43.55 22.65
CA LYS A 247 -6.52 -44.96 22.37
C LYS A 247 -7.35 -45.52 23.52
N VAL A 248 -8.42 -46.21 23.16
CA VAL A 248 -9.30 -46.91 24.09
C VAL A 248 -9.38 -48.38 23.72
N ASP A 249 -9.79 -49.17 24.70
CA ASP A 249 -10.21 -50.53 24.51
C ASP A 249 -11.53 -50.58 23.70
N SER A 250 -11.60 -51.47 22.70
CA SER A 250 -12.71 -51.51 21.75
C SER A 250 -14.02 -52.03 22.35
N GLU A 251 -13.96 -52.87 23.39
CA GLU A 251 -15.16 -53.44 24.01
C GLU A 251 -15.75 -52.50 25.05
N THR A 252 -14.89 -51.95 25.91
CA THR A 252 -15.29 -51.13 27.05
C THR A 252 -15.40 -49.64 26.73
N GLN A 253 -14.76 -49.19 25.64
CA GLN A 253 -14.65 -47.77 25.25
C GLN A 253 -13.97 -46.91 26.33
N LYS A 254 -13.12 -47.52 27.16
CA LYS A 254 -12.35 -46.87 28.23
C LYS A 254 -10.86 -46.91 27.93
N ASN A 255 -10.10 -46.07 28.62
CA ASN A 255 -8.63 -46.06 28.59
C ASN A 255 -8.01 -47.06 29.59
N ASP A 256 -8.77 -48.06 30.02
CA ASP A 256 -8.29 -49.16 30.84
C ASP A 256 -8.04 -50.37 29.93
N ALA A 257 -6.80 -50.86 29.87
CA ALA A 257 -6.50 -52.08 29.13
C ALA A 257 -7.11 -53.31 29.81
N GLN A 258 -7.58 -54.29 29.02
CA GLN A 258 -8.12 -55.54 29.54
C GLN A 258 -7.11 -56.70 29.47
N GLY A 259 -7.03 -57.49 30.53
CA GLY A 259 -6.18 -58.68 30.57
C GLY A 259 -4.69 -58.33 30.44
N ALA A 260 -4.02 -58.94 29.46
CA ALA A 260 -2.60 -58.69 29.16
C ALA A 260 -2.39 -57.62 28.06
N ALA A 261 -3.46 -56.97 27.58
CA ALA A 261 -3.37 -55.95 26.56
C ALA A 261 -2.66 -54.67 27.07
N SER A 262 -2.13 -53.87 26.15
CA SER A 262 -1.58 -52.55 26.42
C SER A 262 -2.19 -51.50 25.49
N LEU A 263 -2.33 -50.27 25.98
CA LEU A 263 -2.68 -49.10 25.17
C LEU A 263 -1.44 -48.28 24.80
N GLU A 264 -0.27 -48.62 25.35
CA GLU A 264 1.02 -48.00 25.08
C GLU A 264 1.62 -48.50 23.75
N GLY A 265 2.37 -47.63 23.08
CA GLY A 265 3.19 -48.04 21.95
C GLY A 265 2.43 -48.19 20.62
N ALA A 266 1.14 -47.84 20.58
CA ALA A 266 0.39 -47.76 19.33
C ALA A 266 0.90 -46.58 18.51
N VAL A 267 1.27 -46.84 17.24
CA VAL A 267 1.93 -45.86 16.38
C VAL A 267 0.99 -45.37 15.30
N TYR A 268 0.74 -44.07 15.28
CA TYR A 268 -0.08 -43.38 14.29
C TYR A 268 0.78 -42.43 13.47
N ASP A 269 0.65 -42.49 12.16
CA ASP A 269 1.11 -41.42 11.29
C ASP A 269 -0.03 -40.44 11.01
N ILE A 270 0.28 -39.17 11.16
CA ILE A 270 -0.59 -38.05 10.82
C ILE A 270 -0.02 -37.37 9.58
N PHE A 271 -0.88 -37.18 8.58
CA PHE A 271 -0.59 -36.46 7.36
C PHE A 271 -1.50 -35.24 7.22
N LEU A 272 -0.97 -34.15 6.69
CA LEU A 272 -1.79 -33.06 6.17
C LEU A 272 -2.53 -33.58 4.94
N LYS A 273 -3.86 -33.57 4.96
CA LYS A 273 -4.67 -34.13 3.86
C LYS A 273 -4.41 -33.40 2.53
N SER A 274 -4.08 -32.11 2.58
CA SER A 274 -3.74 -31.29 1.42
C SER A 274 -2.43 -31.71 0.73
N GLU A 275 -1.51 -32.30 1.49
CA GLU A 275 -0.19 -32.73 1.02
C GLU A 275 -0.12 -34.23 0.72
N TYR A 276 -1.14 -34.96 1.13
CA TYR A 276 -1.24 -36.40 0.93
C TYR A 276 -1.62 -36.75 -0.51
N GLN A 277 -0.81 -37.58 -1.15
CA GLN A 277 -1.08 -38.17 -2.46
C GLN A 277 -1.23 -39.69 -2.30
N ALA A 278 -2.41 -40.21 -2.66
CA ALA A 278 -2.64 -41.65 -2.72
C ALA A 278 -2.05 -42.21 -4.03
N GLY A 279 -1.02 -43.05 -3.93
CA GLY A 279 -0.53 -43.87 -5.03
C GLY A 279 -0.94 -45.34 -4.86
N ASP A 280 -1.00 -46.08 -5.96
CA ASP A 280 -1.45 -47.48 -5.99
C ASP A 280 -0.65 -48.44 -5.07
N ASN A 281 0.55 -48.05 -4.59
CA ASN A 281 1.34 -48.75 -3.56
C ASN A 281 2.37 -47.85 -2.85
N THR A 282 2.24 -46.52 -2.95
CA THR A 282 3.16 -45.56 -2.28
C THR A 282 2.34 -44.38 -1.80
N GLU A 283 2.23 -44.24 -0.48
CA GLU A 283 1.71 -43.05 0.15
C GLU A 283 2.84 -42.03 0.26
N SER A 284 2.62 -40.82 -0.23
CA SER A 284 3.59 -39.73 -0.08
C SER A 284 2.87 -38.48 0.41
N ALA A 285 3.39 -37.88 1.47
CA ALA A 285 3.02 -36.55 1.92
C ALA A 285 4.30 -35.77 2.22
N SER A 286 4.32 -34.48 1.93
CA SER A 286 5.46 -33.62 2.29
C SER A 286 5.55 -33.39 3.80
N TYR A 287 4.42 -33.46 4.51
CA TYR A 287 4.35 -33.46 5.97
C TYR A 287 3.87 -34.80 6.52
N ARG A 288 4.64 -35.36 7.45
CA ARG A 288 4.32 -36.55 8.24
C ARG A 288 4.78 -36.34 9.67
N GLN A 289 3.91 -36.62 10.63
CA GLN A 289 4.28 -36.74 12.04
C GLN A 289 3.85 -38.09 12.58
N THR A 290 4.78 -38.78 13.25
CA THR A 290 4.51 -40.05 13.92
C THR A 290 4.22 -39.79 15.40
N LEU A 291 3.07 -40.30 15.86
CA LEU A 291 2.64 -40.26 17.25
C LEU A 291 2.67 -41.67 17.84
N THR A 292 3.20 -41.78 19.04
CA THR A 292 3.19 -43.04 19.81
C THR A 292 2.41 -42.82 21.10
N THR A 293 1.49 -43.73 21.42
CA THR A 293 0.72 -43.65 22.66
C THR A 293 1.56 -43.97 23.89
N ASP A 294 1.33 -43.24 24.97
CA ASP A 294 1.89 -43.50 26.31
C ASP A 294 1.15 -44.62 27.05
N GLU A 295 1.56 -44.91 28.29
CA GLU A 295 0.96 -45.93 29.17
C GLU A 295 -0.56 -45.72 29.39
N GLU A 296 -1.05 -44.48 29.30
CA GLU A 296 -2.48 -44.15 29.43
C GLU A 296 -3.22 -44.19 28.07
N GLY A 297 -2.54 -44.62 27.00
CA GLY A 297 -3.08 -44.67 25.65
C GLY A 297 -3.15 -43.29 24.96
N LYS A 298 -2.48 -42.26 25.48
CA LYS A 298 -2.56 -40.90 24.95
C LYS A 298 -1.40 -40.59 24.02
N ALA A 299 -1.66 -39.82 22.97
CA ALA A 299 -0.62 -39.23 22.15
C ALA A 299 -1.00 -37.81 21.74
N LYS A 300 -0.01 -36.94 21.54
CA LYS A 300 -0.24 -35.54 21.14
C LYS A 300 0.67 -35.15 19.99
N SER A 301 0.12 -34.42 19.01
CA SER A 301 0.91 -33.83 17.94
C SER A 301 1.72 -32.62 18.44
N THR A 302 2.67 -32.16 17.63
CA THR A 302 3.13 -30.76 17.71
C THR A 302 2.03 -29.83 17.22
N GLU A 303 2.24 -28.52 17.29
CA GLU A 303 1.33 -27.56 16.67
C GLU A 303 1.28 -27.78 15.14
N LEU A 304 0.07 -27.91 14.61
CA LEU A 304 -0.21 -28.18 13.20
C LEU A 304 -1.14 -27.08 12.64
N PRO A 305 -0.98 -26.64 11.37
CA PRO A 305 -1.92 -25.75 10.72
C PRO A 305 -3.36 -26.27 10.79
N LEU A 306 -4.34 -25.38 10.99
CA LEU A 306 -5.74 -25.80 11.02
C LEU A 306 -6.24 -26.24 9.63
N GLU A 307 -6.26 -27.55 9.40
CA GLU A 307 -6.82 -28.17 8.20
C GLU A 307 -7.37 -29.59 8.46
N SER A 308 -7.65 -30.36 7.40
CA SER A 308 -8.02 -31.77 7.51
C SER A 308 -6.78 -32.66 7.59
N PHE A 309 -6.85 -33.70 8.41
CA PHE A 309 -5.76 -34.65 8.61
C PHE A 309 -6.18 -36.06 8.22
N LEU A 310 -5.22 -36.87 7.78
CA LEU A 310 -5.37 -38.30 7.62
C LEU A 310 -4.55 -39.00 8.70
N PHE A 311 -5.15 -40.01 9.33
CA PHE A 311 -4.53 -40.83 10.36
C PHE A 311 -4.35 -42.24 9.84
N HIS A 312 -3.11 -42.71 9.73
CA HIS A 312 -2.81 -44.09 9.40
C HIS A 312 -2.25 -44.79 10.64
N LEU A 313 -2.89 -45.87 11.05
CA LEU A 313 -2.36 -46.76 12.08
C LEU A 313 -1.24 -47.57 11.43
N PHE A 314 0.00 -47.26 11.82
CA PHE A 314 1.20 -47.83 11.21
C PHE A 314 1.59 -49.16 11.88
N GLN A 315 1.38 -49.27 13.19
CA GLN A 315 1.70 -50.47 13.95
C GLN A 315 0.84 -50.59 15.22
N GLU A 316 0.23 -51.76 15.40
CA GLU A 316 -0.29 -52.22 16.70
C GLU A 316 0.73 -53.16 17.32
N GLN A 317 1.18 -52.89 18.54
CA GLN A 317 1.88 -53.91 19.31
C GLN A 317 0.85 -54.88 19.89
N TYR A 318 0.66 -56.02 19.20
CA TYR A 318 0.05 -57.18 19.83
C TYR A 318 1.16 -57.89 20.62
N LEU A 319 1.09 -57.78 21.95
CA LEU A 319 1.81 -58.67 22.86
C LEU A 319 0.96 -59.92 23.13
#